data_AF-A0A2M7V0I4-F1
#
_entry.id   AF-A0A2M7V0I4-F1
#
_cell.length_a   1.000
_cell.length_b   1.000
_cell.length_c   1.000
_cell.angle_alpha   90.00
_cell.angle_beta   90.00
_cell.angle_gamma   90.00
#
_symmetry.space_group_name_H-M   'P 1'
#
loop_
_entity.id
_entity.type
_entity.pdbx_description
1 polymer ?
#
loop_
_entity_poly.entity_id
_entity_poly.type
_entity_poly.pdbx_seq_one_letter_code
_entity_poly.pdbx_strand_id
1 'polypeptide(L)'
;MLMDEVLVFLILIIGFGIFAYLILKISERLGQQAQINLQQAQDLQEIKEKLSLGTQLQGYLKNGLEKTADLLEDLKSTDKLRQQREVEFLERIKRVDEIIAGTSTKGISGEEILRETFKKLPQEMIEQNFTVGGKTVEFALILPNNKRLSIDSKWPAGGLLLDLEKESSTEKRKEIINKIEKETIKRVKEVR
;
A
#
# COMPACT_ATOMS: atom_id res chain seq x y z
N MET A 1 -22.27 24.78 106.41
CA MET A 1 -23.42 24.68 105.50
C MET A 1 -23.26 25.60 104.28
N LEU A 2 -23.08 26.92 104.44
CA LEU A 2 -22.83 27.85 103.31
C LEU A 2 -21.52 27.58 102.53
N MET A 3 -20.45 27.07 103.17
CA MET A 3 -19.18 26.78 102.49
C MET A 3 -19.23 25.54 101.57
N ASP A 4 -20.04 24.53 101.90
CA ASP A 4 -20.14 23.29 101.12
C ASP A 4 -20.95 23.51 99.83
N GLU A 5 -22.00 24.34 99.87
CA GLU A 5 -22.81 24.68 98.69
C GLU A 5 -22.00 25.45 97.64
N VAL A 6 -21.14 26.37 98.08
CA VAL A 6 -20.23 27.13 97.19
C VAL A 6 -19.24 26.19 96.50
N LEU A 7 -18.75 25.18 97.20
CA LEU A 7 -17.78 24.21 96.68
C LEU A 7 -18.40 23.26 95.65
N VAL A 8 -19.65 22.82 95.88
CA VAL A 8 -20.44 22.06 94.91
C VAL A 8 -20.74 22.87 93.65
N PHE A 9 -21.07 24.16 93.80
CA PHE A 9 -21.34 25.04 92.66
C PHE A 9 -20.09 25.27 91.79
N LEU A 10 -18.92 25.42 92.42
CA LEU A 10 -17.64 25.53 91.74
C LEU A 10 -17.30 24.29 90.92
N ILE A 11 -17.51 23.10 91.47
CA ILE A 11 -17.29 21.82 90.77
C ILE A 11 -18.22 21.69 89.56
N LEU A 12 -19.48 22.11 89.68
CA LEU A 12 -20.45 22.10 88.58
C LEU A 12 -20.03 23.02 87.44
N ILE A 13 -19.54 24.24 87.74
CA ILE A 13 -19.06 25.18 86.72
C ILE A 13 -17.84 24.61 85.99
N ILE A 14 -16.89 24.04 86.74
CA ILE A 14 -15.69 23.42 86.16
C ILE A 14 -16.08 22.22 85.27
N GLY A 15 -16.98 21.37 85.76
CA GLY A 15 -17.50 20.23 84.99
C GLY A 15 -18.21 20.67 83.70
N PHE A 16 -19.02 21.73 83.77
CA PHE A 16 -19.69 22.30 82.60
C PHE A 16 -18.70 22.90 81.59
N GLY A 17 -17.65 23.59 82.07
CA GLY A 17 -16.59 24.12 81.22
C GLY A 17 -15.82 23.02 80.48
N ILE A 18 -15.47 21.93 81.18
CA ILE A 18 -14.80 20.76 80.57
C ILE A 18 -15.73 20.09 79.54
N PHE A 19 -17.01 19.95 79.87
CA PHE A 19 -18.00 19.36 78.97
C PHE A 19 -18.18 20.20 77.71
N ALA A 20 -18.33 21.52 77.84
CA ALA A 20 -18.43 22.44 76.70
C ALA A 20 -17.16 22.40 75.83
N TYR A 21 -15.97 22.36 76.44
CA TYR A 21 -14.71 22.21 75.72
C TYR A 21 -14.62 20.89 74.93
N LEU A 22 -15.08 19.77 75.51
CA LEU A 22 -15.13 18.48 74.83
C LEU A 22 -16.09 18.50 73.63
N ILE A 23 -17.28 19.09 73.77
CA ILE A 23 -18.26 19.20 72.69
C ILE A 23 -17.69 20.02 71.52
N LEU A 24 -17.07 21.17 71.80
CA LEU A 24 -16.44 22.01 70.77
C LEU A 24 -15.32 21.26 70.04
N LYS A 25 -14.47 20.55 70.79
CA LYS A 25 -13.35 19.78 70.22
C LYS A 25 -13.81 18.60 69.37
N ILE A 26 -14.93 17.95 69.71
CA ILE A 26 -15.53 16.86 68.92
C ILE A 26 -16.14 17.42 67.63
N SER A 27 -16.83 18.56 67.71
CA SER A 27 -17.41 19.23 66.55
C SER A 27 -16.34 19.62 65.52
N GLU A 28 -15.22 20.19 65.96
CA GLU A 28 -14.09 20.53 65.09
C GLU A 28 -13.49 19.29 64.41
N ARG A 29 -13.30 18.20 65.16
CA ARG A 29 -12.78 16.94 64.58
C ARG A 29 -13.75 16.31 63.58
N LEU A 30 -15.05 16.36 63.83
CA LEU A 30 -16.07 15.86 62.90
C LEU A 30 -16.09 16.69 61.60
N GLY A 31 -15.96 18.01 61.69
CA GLY A 31 -15.85 18.89 60.53
C GLY A 31 -14.60 18.63 59.69
N GLN A 32 -13.45 18.44 60.34
CA GLN A 32 -12.19 18.08 59.67
C GLN A 32 -12.28 16.72 58.99
N GLN A 33 -12.86 15.71 59.66
CA GLN A 33 -13.03 14.38 59.08
C GLN A 33 -13.99 14.38 57.88
N ALA A 34 -15.06 15.17 57.93
CA ALA A 34 -15.99 15.32 56.82
C ALA A 34 -15.32 15.98 55.59
N GLN A 35 -14.47 16.98 55.81
CA GLN A 35 -13.70 17.62 54.74
C GLN A 35 -12.67 16.66 54.12
N ILE A 36 -11.95 15.89 54.93
CA ILE A 36 -10.99 14.88 54.45
C ILE A 36 -11.70 13.83 53.60
N ASN A 37 -12.86 13.33 54.04
CA ASN A 37 -13.61 12.33 53.30
C ASN A 37 -14.15 12.89 51.96
N LEU A 38 -14.58 14.16 51.95
CA LEU A 38 -15.04 14.83 50.73
C LEU A 38 -13.90 15.01 49.73
N GLN A 39 -12.73 15.41 50.23
CA GLN A 39 -11.54 15.60 49.41
C GLN A 39 -11.04 14.26 48.84
N GLN A 40 -11.02 13.20 49.66
CA GLN A 40 -10.71 11.84 49.19
C GLN A 40 -11.70 11.36 48.11
N ALA A 41 -12.99 11.68 48.24
CA ALA A 41 -13.98 11.33 47.22
C ALA A 41 -13.74 12.06 45.89
N GLN A 42 -13.30 13.32 45.93
CA GLN A 42 -12.92 14.11 44.76
C GLN A 42 -11.65 13.56 44.10
N ASP A 43 -10.60 13.28 44.88
CA ASP A 43 -9.34 12.71 44.37
C ASP A 43 -9.58 11.33 43.72
N LEU A 44 -10.44 10.51 44.32
CA LEU A 44 -10.82 9.21 43.75
C LEU A 44 -11.60 9.34 42.44
N GLN A 45 -12.44 10.38 42.29
CA GLN A 45 -13.11 10.66 41.02
C GLN A 45 -12.11 11.08 39.95
N GLU A 46 -11.18 11.97 40.27
CA GLU A 46 -10.14 12.43 39.35
C GLU A 46 -9.22 11.27 38.91
N ILE A 47 -8.83 10.39 39.83
CA ILE A 47 -8.04 9.18 39.52
C ILE A 47 -8.83 8.24 38.61
N LYS A 48 -10.12 8.02 38.88
CA LYS A 48 -10.98 7.19 38.02
C LYS A 48 -11.08 7.77 36.61
N GLU A 49 -11.22 9.09 36.49
CA GLU A 49 -11.29 9.77 35.20
C GLU A 49 -9.98 9.62 34.42
N LYS A 50 -8.83 9.89 35.05
CA LYS A 50 -7.50 9.68 34.45
C LYS A 50 -7.25 8.23 34.04
N LEU A 51 -7.67 7.27 34.88
CA LEU A 51 -7.55 5.84 34.56
C LEU A 51 -8.44 5.46 33.38
N SER A 52 -9.67 5.98 33.32
CA SER A 52 -10.59 5.73 32.21
C SER A 52 -10.02 6.25 30.88
N LEU A 53 -9.46 7.47 30.88
CA LEU A 53 -8.76 8.05 29.72
C LEU A 53 -7.54 7.21 29.33
N GLY A 54 -6.75 6.75 30.30
CA GLY A 54 -5.63 5.85 30.06
C GLY A 54 -6.04 4.53 29.39
N THR A 55 -7.11 3.90 29.89
CA THR A 55 -7.63 2.65 29.29
C THR A 55 -8.20 2.84 27.89
N GLN A 56 -8.88 3.96 27.64
CA GLN A 56 -9.36 4.30 26.30
C GLN A 56 -8.19 4.53 25.34
N LEU A 57 -7.19 5.32 25.75
CA LEU A 57 -5.99 5.58 24.96
C LEU A 57 -5.22 4.29 24.64
N GLN A 58 -5.09 3.39 25.62
CA GLN A 58 -4.50 2.07 25.41
C GLN A 58 -5.30 1.24 24.39
N GLY A 59 -6.63 1.30 24.43
CA GLY A 59 -7.50 0.68 23.43
C GLY A 59 -7.29 1.23 22.03
N TYR A 60 -7.19 2.56 21.87
CA TYR A 60 -6.90 3.19 20.59
C TYR A 60 -5.51 2.81 20.05
N LEU A 61 -4.49 2.79 20.91
CA LEU A 61 -3.13 2.37 20.54
C LEU A 61 -3.10 0.91 20.11
N LYS A 62 -3.77 0.01 20.85
CA LYS A 62 -3.85 -1.41 20.48
C LYS A 62 -4.52 -1.59 19.11
N ASN A 63 -5.67 -0.96 18.89
CA ASN A 63 -6.36 -1.01 17.59
C ASN A 63 -5.52 -0.42 16.45
N GLY A 64 -4.80 0.68 16.71
CA GLY A 64 -3.91 1.29 15.73
C GLY A 64 -2.73 0.39 15.35
N LEU A 65 -2.14 -0.31 16.33
CA LEU A 65 -1.08 -1.29 16.12
C LEU A 65 -1.57 -2.52 15.35
N GLU A 66 -2.76 -3.04 15.68
CA GLU A 66 -3.37 -4.15 14.94
C GLU A 66 -3.61 -3.78 13.47
N LYS A 67 -4.22 -2.62 13.20
CA LYS A 67 -4.39 -2.12 11.82
C LYS A 67 -3.07 -1.91 11.08
N THR A 68 -2.04 -1.45 11.77
CA THR A 68 -0.71 -1.26 11.17
C THR A 68 -0.07 -2.61 10.85
N ALA A 69 -0.24 -3.62 11.71
CA ALA A 69 0.24 -4.97 11.46
C ALA A 69 -0.47 -5.59 10.24
N ASP A 70 -1.79 -5.45 10.14
CA ASP A 70 -2.57 -5.91 9.00
C ASP A 70 -2.10 -5.25 7.69
N LEU A 71 -1.91 -3.93 7.68
CA LEU A 71 -1.40 -3.20 6.52
C LEU A 71 0.02 -3.63 6.12
N LEU A 72 0.89 -3.95 7.10
CA LEU A 72 2.22 -4.46 6.82
C LEU A 72 2.19 -5.88 6.24
N GLU A 73 1.25 -6.71 6.69
CA GLU A 73 1.04 -8.05 6.13
C GLU A 73 0.54 -7.98 4.68
N ASP A 74 -0.42 -7.10 4.40
CA ASP A 74 -0.92 -6.83 3.04
C ASP A 74 0.17 -6.26 2.11
N LEU A 75 1.02 -5.36 2.61
CA LEU A 75 2.16 -4.86 1.84
C LEU A 75 3.16 -5.98 1.53
N LYS A 76 3.47 -6.83 2.52
CA LYS A 76 4.40 -7.95 2.35
C LYS A 76 3.86 -8.99 1.36
N SER A 77 2.55 -9.26 1.38
CA SER A 77 1.91 -10.18 0.44
C SER A 77 1.91 -9.59 -0.98
N THR A 78 1.62 -8.30 -1.11
CA THR A 78 1.65 -7.57 -2.39
C THR A 78 3.05 -7.54 -2.99
N ASP A 79 4.09 -7.32 -2.18
CA ASP A 79 5.47 -7.30 -2.63
C ASP A 79 5.94 -8.68 -3.12
N LYS A 80 5.56 -9.76 -2.42
CA LYS A 80 5.80 -11.14 -2.88
C LYS A 80 5.13 -11.42 -4.22
N LEU A 81 3.87 -11.01 -4.39
CA LEU A 81 3.16 -11.16 -5.67
C LEU A 81 3.82 -10.35 -6.78
N ARG A 82 4.37 -9.17 -6.46
CA ARG A 82 5.12 -8.35 -7.41
C ARG A 82 6.40 -9.04 -7.85
N GLN A 83 7.19 -9.58 -6.91
CA GLN A 83 8.41 -10.32 -7.21
C GLN A 83 8.13 -11.57 -8.08
N GLN A 84 7.08 -12.34 -7.77
CA GLN A 84 6.69 -13.49 -8.59
C GLN A 84 6.33 -13.08 -10.03
N ARG A 85 5.58 -11.98 -10.19
CA ARG A 85 5.28 -11.44 -11.53
C ARG A 85 6.52 -10.92 -12.25
N GLU A 86 7.48 -10.32 -11.55
CA GLU A 86 8.76 -9.89 -12.14
C GLU A 86 9.56 -11.10 -12.67
N VAL A 87 9.64 -12.20 -11.91
CA VAL A 87 10.30 -13.43 -12.38
C VAL A 87 9.60 -13.99 -13.63
N GLU A 88 8.27 -14.13 -13.60
CA GLU A 88 7.50 -14.63 -14.74
C GLU A 88 7.65 -13.72 -15.97
N PHE A 89 7.72 -12.40 -15.76
CA PHE A 89 7.94 -11.43 -16.82
C PHE A 89 9.34 -11.54 -17.43
N LEU A 90 10.38 -11.72 -16.60
CA LEU A 90 11.75 -11.95 -17.07
C LEU A 90 11.87 -13.27 -17.85
N GLU A 91 11.20 -14.33 -17.41
CA GLU A 91 11.15 -15.60 -18.17
C GLU A 91 10.44 -15.45 -19.52
N ARG A 92 9.35 -14.66 -19.56
CA ARG A 92 8.66 -14.33 -20.82
C ARG A 92 9.54 -13.51 -21.75
N ILE A 93 10.29 -12.53 -21.25
CA ILE A 93 11.28 -11.77 -22.03
C ILE A 93 12.35 -12.71 -22.58
N LYS A 94 12.92 -13.58 -21.74
CA LYS A 94 13.95 -14.53 -22.17
C LYS A 94 13.46 -15.45 -23.29
N ARG A 95 12.20 -15.92 -23.20
CA ARG A 95 11.57 -16.72 -24.26
C ARG A 95 11.40 -15.92 -25.56
N VAL A 96 11.03 -14.65 -25.44
CA VAL A 96 10.96 -13.74 -26.59
C VAL A 96 12.35 -13.54 -27.19
N ASP A 97 13.38 -13.30 -26.38
CA ASP A 97 14.77 -13.19 -26.83
C ASP A 97 15.26 -14.47 -27.52
N GLU A 98 14.93 -15.67 -27.01
CA GLU A 98 15.29 -16.96 -27.62
C GLU A 98 14.57 -17.19 -28.96
N ILE A 99 13.30 -16.80 -29.09
CA ILE A 99 12.55 -16.85 -30.35
C ILE A 99 13.14 -15.88 -31.38
N ILE A 100 13.55 -14.69 -30.92
CA ILE A 100 14.19 -13.67 -31.76
C ILE A 100 15.58 -14.14 -32.23
N ALA A 101 16.42 -14.62 -31.31
CA ALA A 101 17.76 -15.12 -31.61
C ALA A 101 17.73 -16.37 -32.52
N GLY A 102 16.69 -17.21 -32.40
CA GLY A 102 16.47 -18.37 -33.27
C GLY A 102 16.04 -18.02 -34.71
N THR A 103 15.56 -16.80 -34.96
CA THR A 103 15.01 -16.36 -36.26
C THR A 103 15.89 -15.27 -36.89
N SER A 104 17.17 -15.58 -37.11
CA SER A 104 18.18 -14.70 -37.74
C SER A 104 17.95 -14.45 -39.25
N THR A 105 16.72 -14.20 -39.70
CA THR A 105 16.46 -13.78 -41.09
C THR A 105 15.48 -12.62 -41.13
N LYS A 106 15.97 -11.49 -41.67
CA LYS A 106 15.27 -10.23 -41.96
C LYS A 106 13.76 -10.46 -42.24
N GLY A 107 12.88 -9.92 -41.40
CA GLY A 107 11.41 -9.99 -41.55
C GLY A 107 10.71 -11.02 -40.65
N ILE A 108 11.37 -12.16 -40.39
CA ILE A 108 10.73 -13.34 -39.80
C ILE A 108 10.32 -13.14 -38.33
N SER A 109 11.01 -12.33 -37.53
CA SER A 109 10.68 -12.17 -36.11
C SER A 109 9.28 -11.58 -35.86
N GLY A 110 8.87 -10.57 -36.64
CA GLY A 110 7.53 -9.98 -36.52
C GLY A 110 6.44 -10.86 -37.10
N GLU A 111 6.74 -11.48 -38.24
CA GLU A 111 5.84 -12.36 -38.99
C GLU A 111 5.61 -13.68 -38.25
N GLU A 112 6.62 -14.21 -37.56
CA GLU A 112 6.53 -15.44 -36.78
C GLU A 112 5.77 -15.22 -35.47
N ILE A 113 5.95 -14.07 -34.80
CA ILE A 113 5.10 -13.68 -33.66
C ILE A 113 3.64 -13.55 -34.10
N LEU A 114 3.38 -12.93 -35.25
CA LEU A 114 2.04 -12.88 -35.81
C LEU A 114 1.53 -14.28 -36.17
N ARG A 115 2.35 -15.14 -36.78
CA ARG A 115 2.01 -16.53 -37.13
C ARG A 115 1.61 -17.33 -35.89
N GLU A 116 2.39 -17.26 -34.82
CA GLU A 116 2.10 -17.90 -33.53
C GLU A 116 0.83 -17.32 -32.87
N THR A 117 0.61 -16.01 -32.98
CA THR A 117 -0.60 -15.37 -32.46
C THR A 117 -1.84 -15.81 -33.26
N PHE A 118 -1.71 -15.90 -34.58
CA PHE A 118 -2.75 -16.30 -35.51
C PHE A 118 -3.11 -17.78 -35.43
N LYS A 119 -2.21 -18.66 -34.95
CA LYS A 119 -2.56 -20.05 -34.61
C LYS A 119 -3.69 -20.16 -33.57
N LYS A 120 -3.94 -19.11 -32.77
CA LYS A 120 -5.03 -19.07 -31.78
C LYS A 120 -6.39 -18.67 -32.37
N LEU A 121 -6.42 -18.13 -33.58
CA LEU A 121 -7.64 -17.75 -34.28
C LEU A 121 -8.11 -18.89 -35.19
N PRO A 122 -9.43 -18.99 -35.49
CA PRO A 122 -9.92 -19.93 -36.48
C PRO A 122 -9.24 -19.71 -37.84
N GLN A 123 -8.81 -20.80 -38.49
CA GLN A 123 -8.06 -20.73 -39.75
C GLN A 123 -8.86 -20.05 -40.89
N GLU A 124 -10.19 -20.11 -40.81
CA GLU A 124 -11.13 -19.45 -41.73
C GLU A 124 -11.10 -17.92 -41.64
N MET A 125 -10.54 -17.36 -40.57
CA MET A 125 -10.47 -15.91 -40.35
C MET A 125 -9.15 -15.29 -40.85
N ILE A 126 -8.21 -16.08 -41.37
CA ILE A 126 -6.87 -15.60 -41.74
C ILE A 126 -6.55 -16.03 -43.17
N GLU A 127 -6.18 -15.05 -44.00
CA GLU A 127 -5.70 -15.25 -45.36
C GLU A 127 -4.24 -14.82 -45.44
N GLN A 128 -3.38 -15.67 -46.02
CA GLN A 128 -1.96 -15.35 -46.24
C GLN A 128 -1.72 -14.89 -47.68
N ASN A 129 -0.71 -14.03 -47.87
CA ASN A 129 -0.31 -13.51 -49.18
C ASN A 129 -1.45 -12.80 -49.94
N PHE A 130 -2.28 -12.04 -49.23
CA PHE A 130 -3.40 -11.31 -49.81
C PHE A 130 -2.91 -10.08 -50.60
N THR A 131 -3.40 -9.89 -51.82
CA THR A 131 -3.05 -8.72 -52.64
C THR A 131 -4.12 -7.64 -52.55
N VAL A 132 -3.72 -6.43 -52.12
CA VAL A 132 -4.59 -5.25 -52.04
C VAL A 132 -3.91 -4.04 -52.67
N GLY A 133 -4.61 -3.37 -53.60
CA GLY A 133 -4.08 -2.15 -54.25
C GLY A 133 -2.73 -2.33 -54.95
N GLY A 134 -2.47 -3.51 -55.52
CA GLY A 134 -1.21 -3.84 -56.20
C GLY A 134 -0.04 -4.19 -55.28
N LYS A 135 -0.26 -4.29 -53.97
CA LYS A 135 0.75 -4.73 -52.98
C LYS A 135 0.29 -6.04 -52.33
N THR A 136 1.19 -7.01 -52.25
CA THR A 136 0.94 -8.25 -51.50
C THR A 136 1.29 -8.01 -50.03
N VAL A 137 0.35 -8.30 -49.14
CA VAL A 137 0.55 -8.32 -47.69
C VAL A 137 0.61 -9.76 -47.21
N GLU A 138 1.45 -10.04 -46.24
CA GLU A 138 1.66 -11.42 -45.77
C GLU A 138 0.43 -11.99 -45.07
N PHE A 139 -0.32 -11.15 -44.35
CA PHE A 139 -1.52 -11.55 -43.62
C PHE A 139 -2.68 -10.58 -43.87
N ALA A 140 -3.87 -11.15 -44.01
CA ALA A 140 -5.13 -10.43 -43.99
C ALA A 140 -6.14 -11.14 -43.09
N LEU A 141 -6.85 -10.38 -42.27
CA LEU A 141 -7.93 -10.89 -41.42
C LEU A 141 -9.25 -10.84 -42.20
N ILE A 142 -9.95 -11.96 -42.27
CA ILE A 142 -11.29 -12.09 -42.83
C ILE A 142 -12.30 -11.76 -41.73
N LEU A 143 -13.10 -10.72 -41.95
CA LEU A 143 -14.15 -10.26 -41.05
C LEU A 143 -15.48 -11.02 -41.33
N PRO A 144 -16.45 -11.04 -40.39
CA PRO A 144 -17.74 -11.73 -40.56
C PRO A 144 -18.58 -11.26 -41.76
N ASN A 145 -18.26 -10.09 -42.34
CA ASN A 145 -18.89 -9.54 -43.54
C ASN A 145 -18.10 -9.86 -44.82
N ASN A 146 -17.19 -10.84 -44.77
CA ASN A 146 -16.26 -11.22 -45.84
C ASN A 146 -15.31 -10.10 -46.32
N LYS A 147 -15.20 -8.99 -45.59
CA LYS A 147 -14.17 -7.97 -45.86
C LYS A 147 -12.83 -8.44 -45.32
N ARG A 148 -11.74 -8.00 -45.98
CA ARG A 148 -10.37 -8.36 -45.65
C ARG A 148 -9.64 -7.14 -45.11
N LEU A 149 -9.06 -7.27 -43.93
CA LEU A 149 -8.22 -6.25 -43.31
C LEU A 149 -6.74 -6.66 -43.46
N SER A 150 -5.98 -5.91 -44.24
CA SER A 150 -4.54 -6.14 -44.40
C SER A 150 -3.79 -5.84 -43.10
N ILE A 151 -2.91 -6.74 -42.68
CA ILE A 151 -2.04 -6.59 -41.51
C ILE A 151 -0.60 -6.41 -42.01
N ASP A 152 -0.03 -5.21 -41.79
CA ASP A 152 1.36 -4.87 -42.13
C ASP A 152 2.18 -4.73 -40.83
N SER A 153 3.00 -5.72 -40.48
CA SER A 153 3.81 -5.74 -39.25
C SER A 153 5.29 -5.48 -39.51
N LYS A 154 5.59 -4.42 -40.27
CA LYS A 154 6.97 -4.05 -40.56
C LYS A 154 7.63 -3.40 -39.35
N TRP A 155 8.58 -4.11 -38.75
CA TRP A 155 9.44 -3.60 -37.68
C TRP A 155 10.51 -2.65 -38.25
N PRO A 156 10.65 -1.43 -37.73
CA PRO A 156 11.75 -0.55 -38.10
C PRO A 156 13.09 -1.12 -37.60
N ALA A 157 14.20 -0.83 -38.30
CA ALA A 157 15.56 -1.14 -37.85
C ALA A 157 15.91 -2.61 -37.57
N GLY A 158 15.18 -3.58 -38.13
CA GLY A 158 15.44 -5.01 -37.89
C GLY A 158 16.88 -5.46 -38.20
N GLY A 159 17.52 -4.88 -39.22
CA GLY A 159 18.93 -5.15 -39.52
C GLY A 159 19.89 -4.60 -38.45
N LEU A 160 19.61 -3.41 -37.93
CA LEU A 160 20.45 -2.76 -36.91
C LEU A 160 20.36 -3.50 -35.56
N LEU A 161 19.22 -4.11 -35.24
CA LEU A 161 19.08 -4.95 -34.04
C LEU A 161 19.98 -6.21 -34.12
N LEU A 162 20.10 -6.81 -35.30
CA LEU A 162 21.00 -7.95 -35.53
C LEU A 162 22.48 -7.54 -35.45
N ASP A 163 22.80 -6.36 -35.98
CA ASP A 163 24.16 -5.81 -35.88
C ASP A 163 24.51 -5.47 -34.41
N LEU A 164 23.53 -5.00 -33.62
CA LEU A 164 23.69 -4.75 -32.18
C LEU A 164 23.98 -6.04 -31.40
N GLU A 165 23.33 -7.14 -31.75
CA GLU A 165 23.50 -8.44 -31.11
C GLU A 165 24.91 -9.00 -31.34
N LYS A 166 25.42 -8.89 -32.58
CA LYS A 166 26.73 -9.38 -32.98
C LYS A 166 27.89 -8.49 -32.51
N GLU A 167 27.62 -7.22 -32.18
CA GLU A 167 28.64 -6.26 -31.80
C GLU A 167 29.02 -6.38 -30.31
N SER A 168 30.33 -6.52 -30.07
CA SER A 168 30.90 -6.71 -28.73
C SER A 168 31.49 -5.42 -28.15
N SER A 169 31.77 -4.40 -28.98
CA SER A 169 32.27 -3.10 -28.51
C SER A 169 31.15 -2.22 -27.95
N THR A 170 31.35 -1.70 -26.74
CA THR A 170 30.41 -0.82 -26.04
C THR A 170 30.14 0.49 -26.81
N GLU A 171 31.15 1.07 -27.47
CA GLU A 171 30.99 2.30 -28.24
C GLU A 171 30.13 2.08 -29.49
N LYS A 172 30.41 1.01 -30.24
CA LYS A 172 29.66 0.67 -31.47
C LYS A 172 28.23 0.25 -31.18
N ARG A 173 28.00 -0.48 -30.08
CA ARG A 173 26.63 -0.81 -29.62
C ARG A 173 25.82 0.46 -29.36
N LYS A 174 26.39 1.46 -28.68
CA LYS A 174 25.71 2.76 -28.45
C LYS A 174 25.38 3.49 -29.76
N GLU A 175 26.28 3.44 -30.74
CA GLU A 175 26.02 4.04 -32.05
C GLU A 175 24.86 3.35 -32.78
N ILE A 176 24.81 2.02 -32.74
CA ILE A 176 23.74 1.23 -33.35
C ILE A 176 22.39 1.50 -32.66
N ILE A 177 22.37 1.58 -31.32
CA ILE A 177 21.17 1.93 -30.54
C ILE A 177 20.62 3.30 -30.97
N ASN A 178 21.48 4.32 -31.07
CA ASN A 178 21.07 5.65 -31.52
C ASN A 178 20.50 5.65 -32.95
N LYS A 179 20.97 4.76 -33.83
CA LYS A 179 20.42 4.59 -35.19
C LYS A 179 19.04 3.93 -35.15
N ILE A 180 18.86 2.89 -34.34
CA ILE A 180 17.57 2.21 -34.12
C ILE A 180 16.51 3.21 -33.61
N GLU A 181 16.86 4.04 -32.63
CA GLU A 181 15.95 5.05 -32.08
C GLU A 181 15.50 6.05 -33.15
N LYS A 182 16.45 6.54 -33.97
CA LYS A 182 16.14 7.48 -35.07
C LYS A 182 15.21 6.87 -36.11
N GLU A 183 15.45 5.64 -36.54
CA GLU A 183 14.58 4.95 -37.51
C GLU A 183 13.17 4.70 -36.93
N THR A 184 13.09 4.34 -35.66
CA THR A 184 11.82 4.11 -34.96
C THR A 184 11.01 5.42 -34.87
N ILE A 185 11.64 6.51 -34.45
CA ILE A 185 11.00 7.83 -34.36
C ILE A 185 10.51 8.29 -35.73
N LYS A 186 11.29 8.06 -36.79
CA LYS A 186 10.89 8.38 -38.17
C LYS A 186 9.62 7.62 -38.55
N ARG A 187 9.56 6.31 -38.28
CA ARG A 187 8.41 5.47 -38.60
C ARG A 187 7.15 5.86 -37.82
N VAL A 188 7.28 6.22 -36.54
CA VAL A 188 6.15 6.69 -35.71
C VAL A 188 5.54 7.99 -36.27
N LYS A 189 6.37 8.88 -36.82
CA LYS A 189 5.89 10.13 -37.44
C LYS A 189 5.11 9.92 -38.74
N GLU A 190 5.34 8.82 -39.46
CA GLU A 190 4.64 8.51 -40.71
C GLU A 190 3.19 8.00 -40.47
N VAL A 191 2.86 7.61 -39.24
CA VAL A 191 1.57 7.00 -38.87
C VAL A 191 0.66 8.01 -38.12
N ARG A 192 1.12 9.26 -37.92
CA ARG A 192 0.30 10.36 -37.41
C ARG A 192 -0.38 11.11 -38.56
#